data_AF-A3UGD6-F1
#
_entry.id   AF-A3UGD6-F1
#
_cell.length_a   1.000
_cell.length_b   1.000
_cell.length_c   1.000
_cell.angle_alpha   90.00
_cell.angle_beta   90.00
_cell.angle_gamma   90.00
#
_symmetry.space_group_name_H-M   'P 1'
#
loop_
_entity.id
_entity.type
_entity.pdbx_description
1 polymer ?
#
loop_
_entity_poly.entity_id
_entity_poly.type
_entity_poly.pdbx_seq_one_letter_code
_entity_poly.pdbx_strand_id
1 'polypeptide(L)'
;MKAFTLGLSLVASAAALAVLPASAVSAGQPEPVYYITYYADAAMTQPVGYVQQVCDSWGVGYGPTFGEYGPYEDRFLAGYCQDGVLIWI
;
A
#
# COMPACT_ATOMS: atom_id res chain seq x y z
N MET A 1 -44.56 28.23 31.12
CA MET A 1 -43.41 29.14 30.92
C MET A 1 -42.40 28.91 32.04
N LYS A 2 -41.10 28.94 31.70
CA LYS A 2 -39.88 28.77 32.50
C LYS A 2 -39.36 27.33 32.73
N ALA A 3 -38.26 27.08 32.02
CA ALA A 3 -37.32 25.96 32.11
C ALA A 3 -36.60 25.91 33.46
N PHE A 4 -35.98 24.77 33.81
CA PHE A 4 -34.59 24.73 34.28
C PHE A 4 -34.03 23.28 34.25
N THR A 5 -32.88 23.17 33.61
CA THR A 5 -32.01 22.01 33.35
C THR A 5 -31.35 21.48 34.63
N LEU A 6 -30.95 20.19 34.65
CA LEU A 6 -29.77 19.55 35.30
C LEU A 6 -30.08 18.03 35.38
N GLY A 7 -29.40 17.08 34.75
CA GLY A 7 -27.97 16.98 34.50
C GLY A 7 -27.41 15.87 35.41
N LEU A 8 -27.39 14.61 34.95
CA LEU A 8 -26.47 13.61 35.49
C LEU A 8 -26.09 12.61 34.39
N SER A 9 -25.02 12.98 33.71
CA SER A 9 -24.31 12.22 32.69
C SER A 9 -23.82 10.89 33.26
N LEU A 10 -24.33 9.77 32.75
CA LEU A 10 -23.66 8.48 32.92
C LEU A 10 -22.52 8.40 31.92
N VAL A 11 -21.33 8.35 32.49
CA VAL A 11 -20.01 8.30 31.85
C VAL A 11 -19.97 7.21 30.77
N ALA A 12 -19.80 7.61 29.52
CA ALA A 12 -19.38 6.72 28.46
C ALA A 12 -17.92 6.33 28.73
N SER A 13 -17.69 5.12 29.22
CA SER A 13 -16.35 4.54 29.29
C SER A 13 -15.87 4.28 27.86
N ALA A 14 -15.21 5.27 27.29
CA ALA A 14 -14.43 5.11 26.07
C ALA A 14 -13.26 4.18 26.36
N ALA A 15 -13.41 2.90 26.03
CA ALA A 15 -12.27 2.02 25.83
C ALA A 15 -11.56 2.52 24.56
N ALA A 16 -10.64 3.47 24.74
CA ALA A 16 -9.65 3.79 23.72
C ALA A 16 -8.72 2.58 23.61
N LEU A 17 -9.12 1.59 22.82
CA LEU A 17 -8.20 0.62 22.25
C LEU A 17 -7.22 1.43 21.43
N ALA A 18 -6.04 1.68 22.00
CA ALA A 18 -4.91 2.21 21.27
C ALA A 18 -4.65 1.24 20.12
N VAL A 19 -5.10 1.62 18.91
CA VAL A 19 -4.71 0.97 17.67
C VAL A 19 -3.25 1.34 17.47
N LEU A 20 -2.35 0.56 18.08
CA LEU A 20 -0.95 0.57 17.69
C LEU A 20 -0.93 0.14 16.21
N PRO A 21 -0.32 0.94 15.31
CA PRO A 21 -0.04 0.45 13.97
C PRO A 21 0.99 -0.66 14.14
N ALA A 22 0.54 -1.90 14.12
CA ALA A 22 1.43 -3.02 13.92
C ALA A 22 1.94 -2.90 12.48
N SER A 23 3.11 -2.28 12.30
CA SER A 23 3.94 -2.55 11.14
C SER A 23 4.35 -4.02 11.24
N ALA A 24 3.48 -4.90 10.75
CA ALA A 24 3.76 -6.30 10.56
C ALA A 24 4.82 -6.40 9.46
N VAL A 25 6.08 -6.32 9.87
CA VAL A 25 7.20 -6.73 9.03
C VAL A 25 7.06 -8.24 8.89
N SER A 26 6.55 -8.69 7.74
CA SER A 26 6.42 -10.11 7.42
C SER A 26 7.80 -10.67 7.13
N ALA A 27 8.60 -10.90 8.18
CA ALA A 27 9.87 -11.59 8.04
C ALA A 27 9.61 -13.03 7.55
N GLY A 28 9.97 -13.32 6.30
CA GLY A 28 10.10 -14.68 5.77
C GLY A 28 9.03 -15.18 4.80
N GLN A 29 8.12 -14.34 4.29
CA GLN A 29 7.26 -14.74 3.16
C GLN A 29 7.75 -14.11 1.86
N PRO A 30 7.79 -14.85 0.72
CA PRO A 30 8.15 -14.27 -0.56
C PRO A 30 7.21 -13.13 -0.95
N GLU A 31 7.75 -11.93 -1.12
CA GLU A 31 7.00 -10.75 -1.55
C GLU A 31 7.03 -10.68 -3.09
N PRO A 32 5.88 -10.55 -3.79
CA PRO A 32 5.89 -10.49 -5.24
C PRO A 32 6.54 -9.20 -5.75
N VAL A 33 7.32 -9.31 -6.82
CA VAL A 33 7.98 -8.20 -7.52
C VAL A 33 7.31 -8.04 -8.88
N TYR A 34 6.88 -6.82 -9.19
CA TYR A 34 6.15 -6.51 -10.42
C TYR A 34 6.92 -5.54 -11.34
N TYR A 35 6.72 -5.73 -12.65
CA TYR A 35 6.82 -4.64 -13.61
C TYR A 35 5.44 -3.97 -13.71
N ILE A 36 5.40 -2.66 -13.55
CA ILE A 36 4.16 -1.90 -13.55
C ILE A 36 4.20 -0.93 -14.71
N THR A 37 3.20 -1.00 -15.59
CA THR A 37 3.02 -0.05 -16.69
C THR A 37 1.81 0.81 -16.40
N TYR A 38 1.96 2.13 -16.53
CA TYR A 38 0.91 3.11 -16.32
C TYR A 38 0.31 3.56 -17.66
N TYR A 39 -1.00 3.80 -17.67
CA TYR A 39 -1.76 4.19 -18.85
C TYR A 39 -2.61 5.45 -18.60
N ALA A 40 -2.79 6.26 -19.65
CA ALA A 40 -3.66 7.44 -19.62
C ALA A 40 -5.15 7.07 -19.72
N ASP A 41 -5.48 5.93 -20.32
CA ASP A 41 -6.85 5.49 -20.59
C ASP A 41 -7.17 4.14 -19.94
N ALA A 42 -8.44 3.95 -19.58
CA ALA A 42 -8.93 2.73 -18.94
C ALA A 42 -8.86 1.50 -19.86
N ALA A 43 -8.78 1.69 -21.18
CA ALA A 43 -8.62 0.59 -22.14
C ALA A 43 -7.15 0.12 -22.23
N MET A 44 -6.24 0.74 -21.48
CA MET A 44 -4.81 0.41 -21.43
C MET A 44 -4.14 0.44 -22.80
N THR A 45 -4.48 1.44 -23.62
CA THR A 45 -3.96 1.57 -25.00
C THR A 45 -2.87 2.62 -25.15
N GLN A 46 -2.79 3.58 -24.23
CA GLN A 46 -1.82 4.68 -24.24
C GLN A 46 -0.89 4.60 -23.01
N PRO A 47 0.25 3.90 -23.12
CA PRO A 47 1.21 3.83 -22.02
C PRO A 47 1.87 5.20 -21.81
N VAL A 48 1.95 5.64 -20.57
CA VAL A 48 2.52 6.94 -20.17
C VAL A 48 3.75 6.82 -19.27
N GLY A 49 3.95 5.66 -18.65
CA GLY A 49 5.14 5.41 -17.86
C GLY A 49 5.23 3.98 -17.38
N TYR A 50 6.35 3.64 -16.77
CA TYR A 50 6.53 2.35 -16.11
C TYR A 50 7.45 2.47 -14.91
N VAL A 51 7.27 1.56 -13.96
CA VAL A 51 8.17 1.36 -12.82
C VAL A 51 8.45 -0.12 -12.66
N GLN A 52 9.71 -0.44 -12.41
CA GLN A 52 10.14 -1.77 -12.01
C GLN A 52 10.27 -1.79 -10.49
N GLN A 53 9.58 -2.72 -9.83
CA GLN A 53 9.87 -2.98 -8.44
C GLN A 53 11.22 -3.65 -8.28
N VAL A 54 11.92 -3.31 -7.21
CA VAL A 54 13.24 -3.82 -6.87
C VAL A 54 13.16 -4.59 -5.57
N CYS A 55 13.97 -5.65 -5.46
CA CYS A 55 14.14 -6.40 -4.23
C CYS A 55 15.47 -6.00 -3.59
N ASP A 56 15.45 -5.61 -2.33
CA ASP A 56 16.63 -5.30 -1.54
C ASP A 56 16.55 -5.95 -0.14
N SER A 57 17.58 -5.76 0.70
CA SER A 57 17.65 -6.36 2.05
C SER A 57 16.47 -6.03 2.97
N TRP A 58 15.64 -5.05 2.61
CA TRP A 58 14.49 -4.57 3.37
C TRP A 58 13.14 -5.04 2.78
N GLY A 59 13.14 -5.70 1.62
CA GLY A 59 11.95 -6.23 0.95
C GLY A 59 11.76 -5.65 -0.46
N VAL A 60 10.50 -5.53 -0.88
CA VAL A 60 10.15 -4.96 -2.20
C VAL A 60 9.97 -3.45 -2.14
N GLY A 61 10.77 -2.73 -2.94
CA GLY A 61 10.68 -1.30 -3.16
C GLY A 61 10.30 -0.94 -4.60
N TYR A 62 10.14 0.36 -4.85
CA TYR A 62 9.96 0.89 -6.21
C TYR A 62 11.28 1.44 -6.74
N GLY A 63 11.69 0.98 -7.93
CA GLY A 63 12.78 1.56 -8.68
C GLY A 63 12.42 2.93 -9.27
N PRO A 64 13.27 3.49 -10.15
CA PRO A 64 12.97 4.73 -10.83
C PRO A 64 11.75 4.57 -11.75
N THR A 65 10.87 5.56 -11.71
CA THR A 65 9.78 5.70 -12.67
C THR A 65 10.33 6.32 -13.95
N PHE A 66 10.00 5.71 -15.09
CA PHE A 66 10.28 6.25 -16.42
C PHE A 66 8.97 6.75 -17.02
N GLY A 67 8.91 8.02 -17.42
CA GLY A 67 7.69 8.66 -17.88
C GLY A 67 6.87 9.22 -16.71
N GLU A 68 5.55 9.07 -16.78
CA GLU A 68 4.59 9.66 -15.83
C GLU A 68 3.76 8.60 -15.12
N TYR A 69 3.31 8.90 -13.90
CA TYR A 69 2.30 8.10 -13.22
C TYR A 69 0.94 8.32 -13.89
N GLY A 70 0.30 7.24 -14.29
CA GLY A 70 -1.04 7.23 -14.89
C GLY A 70 -2.11 6.78 -13.89
N PRO A 71 -3.39 7.12 -14.14
CA PRO A 71 -4.51 6.69 -13.31
C PRO A 71 -4.82 5.19 -13.40
N TYR A 72 -4.32 4.51 -14.44
CA TYR A 72 -4.51 3.07 -14.65
C TYR A 72 -3.16 2.38 -14.68
N GLU A 73 -3.09 1.18 -14.12
CA GLU A 73 -1.88 0.37 -14.08
C GLU A 73 -2.14 -1.07 -14.48
N ASP A 74 -1.18 -1.67 -15.19
CA ASP A 74 -1.06 -3.10 -15.41
C ASP A 74 0.17 -3.62 -14.67
N ARG A 75 0.05 -4.77 -14.00
CA ARG A 75 1.10 -5.36 -13.16
C ARG A 75 1.47 -6.74 -13.69
N PHE A 76 2.67 -6.84 -14.26
CA PHE A 76 3.24 -8.12 -14.67
C PHE A 76 4.13 -8.66 -13.56
N LEU A 77 3.81 -9.86 -13.06
CA LEU A 77 4.62 -10.52 -12.04
C LEU A 77 5.99 -10.87 -12.64
N ALA A 78 7.04 -10.25 -12.12
CA ALA A 78 8.42 -10.47 -12.54
C ALA A 78 9.09 -11.60 -11.76
N GLY A 79 8.71 -11.76 -10.49
CA GLY A 79 9.34 -12.70 -9.58
C GLY A 79 8.90 -12.49 -8.14
N TYR A 80 9.71 -12.99 -7.21
CA TYR A 80 9.51 -12.85 -5.78
C TYR A 80 10.79 -12.38 -5.09
N CYS A 81 10.66 -11.50 -4.12
CA CYS A 81 11.70 -11.10 -3.20
C CYS A 81 11.62 -11.98 -1.95
N GLN A 82 12.68 -12.73 -1.67
CA GLN A 82 12.78 -13.56 -0.48
C GLN A 82 14.09 -13.22 0.24
N ASP A 83 13.98 -12.69 1.46
CA ASP A 83 15.12 -12.31 2.30
C ASP A 83 16.13 -11.39 1.56
N GLY A 84 15.61 -10.47 0.74
CA GLY A 84 16.38 -9.53 -0.07
C GLY A 84 17.07 -10.12 -1.30
N VAL A 85 16.67 -11.34 -1.69
CA VAL A 85 17.10 -11.99 -2.92
C VAL A 85 15.93 -12.04 -3.91
N LEU A 86 16.18 -11.56 -5.12
CA LEU A 86 15.23 -11.63 -6.21
C LEU A 86 15.25 -13.01 -6.88
N ILE A 87 14.10 -13.67 -6.89
CA ILE A 87 13.85 -14.96 -7.54
C ILE A 87 12.93 -14.71 -8.75
N TRP A 88 13.46 -14.86 -9.96
CA TRP A 88 12.71 -14.68 -11.22
C TRP A 88 11.79 -15.88 -11.51
N ILE A 89 10.67 -15.63 -12.19
CA ILE A 89 9.74 -16.67 -12.67
C ILE A 89 9.81 -16.86 -14.19
#